data_AF-A0A1J4WE72-F1
#
_entry.id   AF-A0A1J4WE72-F1
#
_cell.length_a   1.000
_cell.length_b   1.000
_cell.length_c   1.000
_cell.angle_alpha   90.00
_cell.angle_beta   90.00
_cell.angle_gamma   90.00
#
_symmetry.space_group_name_H-M   'P 1'
#
loop_
_entity.id
_entity.type
_entity.pdbx_description
1 polymer ?
#
loop_
_entity_poly.entity_id
_entity_poly.type
_entity_poly.pdbx_seq_one_letter_code
_entity_poly.pdbx_strand_id
1 'polypeptide(L)' 'MAISQKVIGLFKKIPQFLKEVKIELKKVTWLSRQDVWRYTLIVVFFSLAVAAFLGGLDILFGFLIKKFLL' A
#
# COMPACT_ATOMS: atom_id res chain seq x y z
N MET A 1 23.73 -0.79 -44.12
CA MET A 1 24.59 -1.49 -43.14
C MET A 1 24.74 -0.75 -41.79
N ALA A 2 24.59 0.58 -41.71
CA ALA A 2 24.74 1.34 -40.45
C ALA A 2 23.59 1.20 -39.42
N ILE A 3 22.37 0.89 -39.86
CA ILE A 3 21.19 0.77 -38.99
C ILE A 3 21.31 -0.45 -38.04
N SER A 4 21.88 -1.55 -38.52
CA SER A 4 22.03 -2.80 -37.75
C SER A 4 22.92 -2.63 -36.52
N GLN A 5 23.99 -1.82 -36.60
CA GLN A 5 24.89 -1.57 -35.47
C GLN A 5 24.23 -0.71 -34.37
N LYS A 6 23.38 0.26 -34.75
CA LYS A 6 22.66 1.11 -33.80
C LYS A 6 21.63 0.32 -32.98
N VAL A 7 20.96 -0.64 -33.62
CA VAL A 7 19.99 -1.55 -32.98
C VAL A 7 20.69 -2.47 -31.97
N ILE A 8 21.82 -3.09 -32.35
CA ILE A 8 22.63 -3.93 -31.45
C ILE A 8 23.13 -3.13 -30.23
N GLY A 9 23.49 -1.85 -30.42
CA GLY A 9 23.86 -0.93 -29.35
C GLY A 9 22.71 -0.61 -28.38
N LEU A 10 21.46 -0.57 -28.85
CA LEU A 10 20.27 -0.32 -28.02
C LEU A 10 19.98 -1.52 -27.11
N PHE A 11 20.04 -2.74 -27.64
CA PHE A 11 19.85 -3.97 -26.88
C PHE A 11 20.91 -4.19 -25.81
N LYS A 12 22.13 -3.64 -25.97
CA LYS A 12 23.17 -3.64 -24.93
C LYS A 12 22.89 -2.69 -23.76
N LYS A 13 22.06 -1.65 -23.93
CA LYS A 13 21.73 -0.68 -22.86
C LYS A 13 20.65 -1.16 -21.89
N ILE A 14 19.74 -2.03 -22.35
CA ILE A 14 18.66 -2.60 -21.54
C ILE A 14 19.17 -3.41 -20.32
N PRO A 15 20.12 -4.37 -20.47
CA PRO A 15 20.64 -5.12 -19.33
C PRO A 15 21.43 -4.24 -18.35
N GLN A 16 22.07 -3.17 -18.86
CA GLN A 16 22.74 -2.17 -18.04
C GLN A 16 21.74 -1.40 -17.17
N PHE A 17 20.62 -0.93 -17.76
CA PHE A 17 19.54 -0.25 -17.05
C PHE A 17 18.90 -1.14 -15.97
N LEU A 18 18.59 -2.41 -16.27
CA LEU A 18 18.04 -3.34 -15.28
C LEU A 18 19.00 -3.61 -14.12
N LYS A 19 20.32 -3.60 -14.40
CA LYS A 19 21.35 -3.76 -13.37
C LYS A 19 21.41 -2.54 -12.45
N GLU A 20 21.29 -1.35 -13.00
CA GLU A 20 21.22 -0.09 -12.25
C GLU A 20 19.96 -0.02 -11.38
N VAL A 21 18.78 -0.35 -11.93
CA VAL A 21 17.52 -0.45 -11.17
C VAL A 21 17.64 -1.44 -10.00
N LYS A 22 18.26 -2.61 -10.21
CA LYS A 22 18.48 -3.58 -9.12
C LYS A 22 19.38 -3.04 -8.01
N ILE A 23 20.36 -2.20 -8.33
CA ILE A 23 21.25 -1.57 -7.35
C ILE A 23 20.49 -0.51 -6.54
N GLU A 24 19.63 0.27 -7.18
CA GLU A 24 18.80 1.26 -6.49
C GLU A 24 17.72 0.62 -5.63
N LEU A 25 17.06 -0.43 -6.13
CA LEU A 25 16.08 -1.20 -5.36
C LEU A 25 16.68 -1.84 -4.10
N LYS A 26 17.97 -2.17 -4.10
CA LYS A 26 18.68 -2.64 -2.89
C LYS A 26 18.91 -1.56 -1.85
N LYS A 27 18.89 -0.28 -2.23
CA LYS A 27 18.98 0.86 -1.30
C LYS A 27 17.62 1.19 -0.67
N VAL A 28 16.52 0.63 -1.20
CA VAL A 28 15.20 0.76 -0.58
C VAL A 28 15.25 0.04 0.77
N THR A 29 15.30 0.83 1.83
CA THR A 29 15.18 0.38 3.21
C THR A 29 13.75 -0.11 3.43
N TRP A 30 13.53 -1.40 3.16
CA TRP A 30 12.30 -2.05 3.54
C TRP A 30 12.18 -2.08 5.05
N LEU A 31 10.94 -1.86 5.49
CA LEU A 31 10.58 -1.90 6.89
C LEU A 31 10.93 -3.26 7.50
N SER A 32 11.38 -3.28 8.76
CA SER A 32 11.71 -4.55 9.41
C SER A 32 10.44 -5.40 9.56
N ARG A 33 10.57 -6.73 9.56
CA ARG A 33 9.42 -7.64 9.74
C ARG A 33 8.63 -7.33 11.00
N GLN A 34 9.28 -6.82 12.05
CA GLN A 34 8.66 -6.46 13.32
C GLN A 34 7.82 -5.19 13.20
N ASP A 35 8.31 -4.20 12.45
CA ASP A 35 7.61 -2.94 12.24
C ASP A 35 6.36 -3.12 11.37
N VAL A 36 6.43 -4.02 10.37
CA VAL A 36 5.25 -4.38 9.55
C VAL A 36 4.12 -4.89 10.44
N TRP A 37 4.42 -5.85 11.33
CA TRP A 37 3.43 -6.38 12.26
C TRP A 37 2.88 -5.31 13.22
N ARG A 38 3.75 -4.44 13.74
CA ARG A 38 3.32 -3.32 14.61
C ARG A 38 2.35 -2.39 13.90
N TYR A 39 2.66 -1.96 12.68
CA TYR A 39 1.79 -1.07 11.93
C TYR A 39 0.48 -1.75 11.51
N THR A 40 0.51 -3.02 11.11
CA THR A 40 -0.71 -3.78 10.81
C THR A 40 -1.63 -3.86 12.05
N LEU A 41 -1.07 -4.16 13.23
CA LEU A 41 -1.85 -4.23 14.47
C LEU A 41 -2.48 -2.87 14.84
N ILE A 42 -1.73 -1.77 14.67
CA ILE A 42 -2.25 -0.42 14.91
C ILE A 42 -3.44 -0.14 13.99
N VAL A 43 -3.31 -0.44 12.69
CA VAL A 43 -4.40 -0.21 11.72
C VAL A 43 -5.62 -1.06 12.07
N VAL A 44 -5.44 -2.35 12.37
CA VAL A 44 -6.55 -3.24 12.75
C VAL A 44 -7.27 -2.73 13.98
N PHE A 45 -6.53 -2.34 15.02
CA PHE A 45 -7.14 -1.79 16.23
C PHE A 45 -7.93 -0.51 15.96
N PHE A 46 -7.34 0.41 15.18
CA PHE A 46 -8.00 1.66 14.83
C PHE A 46 -9.25 1.44 13.99
N SER A 47 -9.20 0.55 12.99
CA SER A 47 -10.37 0.18 12.18
C SER A 47 -11.49 -0.43 13.02
N LEU A 48 -11.17 -1.31 13.98
CA LEU A 48 -12.16 -1.87 14.90
C LEU A 48 -12.76 -0.81 15.82
N ALA A 49 -11.95 0.12 16.33
CA ALA A 49 -12.43 1.21 17.17
C ALA A 49 -13.41 2.12 16.40
N VAL A 50 -13.08 2.48 15.15
CA VAL A 50 -13.96 3.28 14.29
C VAL A 50 -15.24 2.51 13.95
N ALA A 51 -15.14 1.23 13.63
CA ALA A 51 -16.31 0.39 13.33
C ALA A 51 -17.25 0.27 14.54
N ALA A 52 -16.72 0.06 15.74
CA ALA A 52 -17.51 0.02 16.97
C ALA A 52 -18.16 1.36 17.29
N PHE A 53 -17.45 2.48 17.08
CA PHE A 53 -17.98 3.82 17.28
C PHE A 53 -19.12 4.14 16.31
N LEU A 54 -18.90 3.96 15.00
CA LEU A 54 -19.92 4.22 13.99
C LEU A 54 -21.11 3.27 14.16
N GLY A 55 -20.87 1.96 14.29
CA GLY A 55 -21.93 0.99 14.50
C GLY A 55 -22.74 1.23 15.79
N GLY A 56 -22.09 1.69 16.85
CA GLY A 56 -22.79 2.12 18.08
C GLY A 56 -23.69 3.34 17.84
N LEU A 57 -23.20 4.32 17.08
CA LEU A 57 -24.00 5.49 16.69
C LEU A 57 -25.16 5.11 15.77
N ASP A 58 -24.97 4.21 14.80
CA ASP A 58 -26.04 3.73 13.92
C ASP A 58 -27.18 3.06 14.71
N ILE A 59 -26.83 2.25 15.73
CA ILE A 59 -27.81 1.63 16.63
C ILE A 59 -28.54 2.70 17.45
N LEU A 60 -27.80 3.65 18.01
CA LEU A 60 -28.35 4.73 18.83
C LEU A 60 -29.32 5.57 18.01
N PHE A 61 -28.91 6.05 16.84
CA PHE A 61 -29.77 6.83 15.94
C PHE A 61 -30.97 6.02 15.46
N GLY A 62 -30.79 4.75 15.10
CA GLY A 62 -31.91 3.87 14.74
C GLY A 62 -32.93 3.72 15.85
N PHE A 63 -32.48 3.61 17.11
CA PHE A 63 -33.37 3.54 18.27
C PHE A 63 -34.09 4.88 18.52
N LEU A 64 -33.37 6.00 18.46
CA LEU A 64 -33.96 7.33 18.62
C LEU A 64 -35.02 7.63 17.56
N ILE A 65 -34.72 7.36 16.29
CA ILE A 65 -35.66 7.58 15.18
C ILE A 65 -36.90 6.70 15.36
N LYS A 66 -36.73 5.41 15.67
CA LYS A 66 -37.87 4.51 15.92
C LYS A 66 -38.76 4.95 17.07
N LYS A 67 -38.18 5.55 18.11
CA LYS A 67 -38.93 6.00 19.31
C LYS A 67 -39.61 7.36 19.11
N PHE A 68 -39.06 8.22 18.25
CA PHE A 68 -39.60 9.57 18.02
C PHE A 68 -40.57 9.65 16.83
N LEU A 69 -40.41 8.79 15.82
CA LEU A 69 -41.15 8.88 14.55
C LEU A 69 -42.29 7.86 14.43
N LEU A 70 -42.37 6.89 15.35
CA LEU A 70 -43.36 5.82 15.43
C LEU A 70 -43.92 5.79 16.85
#